data_AF-A0A7G8DKS6-F1
#
_entry.id   AF-A0A7G8DKS6-F1
#
_cell.length_a   1.000
_cell.length_b   1.000
_cell.length_c   1.000
_cell.angle_alpha   90.00
_cell.angle_beta   90.00
_cell.angle_gamma   90.00
#
_symmetry.space_group_name_H-M   'P 1'
#
loop_
_entity.id
_entity.type
_entity.pdbx_description
1 polymer ?
#
loop_
_entity_poly.entity_id
_entity_poly.type
_entity_poly.pdbx_seq_one_letter_code
_entity_poly.pdbx_strand_id
1 'polypeptide(L)' 'MKSDLGNYKGALIDLNKALEIDPNLAYGYRYRAKNYDRQGNMTDACKDMKKASSLGDEVATRNLEMNPGVCK' A
#
# COMPACT_ATOMS: atom_id res chain seq x y z
N MET A 1 16.20 10.09 16.34
CA MET A 1 15.65 9.44 15.12
C MET A 1 14.13 9.41 15.22
N LYS A 2 13.40 10.35 14.58
CA LYS A 2 11.95 10.29 14.38
C LYS A 2 11.67 9.60 13.02
N SER A 3 12.30 8.46 12.79
CA SER A 3 12.63 8.02 11.42
C SER A 3 11.51 7.28 10.69
N ASP A 4 10.44 6.87 11.37
CA ASP A 4 9.39 6.08 10.73
C ASP A 4 7.99 6.67 10.96
N LEU A 5 7.67 7.13 12.18
CA LEU A 5 6.32 7.56 12.55
C LEU A 5 5.87 8.92 11.98
N GLY A 6 6.81 9.79 11.61
CA GLY A 6 6.52 11.15 11.16
C GLY A 6 6.22 11.28 9.67
N ASN A 7 6.67 10.32 8.85
CA ASN A 7 6.63 10.44 7.39
C ASN A 7 5.52 9.64 6.72
N TYR A 8 4.70 8.91 7.49
CA TYR A 8 3.59 8.13 6.95
C TYR A 8 2.54 9.00 6.27
N LYS A 9 2.18 10.14 6.89
CA LYS A 9 1.24 11.09 6.31
C LYS A 9 1.77 11.75 5.05
N GLY A 10 3.05 12.13 5.02
CA GLY A 10 3.71 12.67 3.82
C GLY A 10 3.73 11.66 2.69
N ALA A 11 4.15 10.43 2.98
CA ALA A 11 4.15 9.34 2.00
C ALA A 11 2.75 9.05 1.44
N LEU A 12 1.68 9.07 2.25
CA LEU A 12 0.32 8.93 1.73
C LEU A 12 -0.07 10.05 0.77
N ILE A 13 0.32 11.31 1.05
CA ILE A 13 0.06 12.44 0.15
C ILE A 13 0.77 12.24 -1.18
N ASP A 14 2.04 11.86 -1.16
CA ASP A 14 2.83 11.65 -2.37
C ASP A 14 2.31 10.46 -3.18
N LEU A 15 1.92 9.37 -2.51
CA LEU A 15 1.33 8.19 -3.14
C LEU A 15 -0.05 8.51 -3.73
N ASN A 16 -0.86 9.33 -3.07
CA ASN A 16 -2.15 9.75 -3.62
C ASN A 16 -1.97 10.58 -4.89
N LYS A 17 -1.05 11.55 -4.89
CA LYS A 17 -0.73 12.32 -6.10
C LYS A 17 -0.19 11.43 -7.22
N ALA A 18 0.69 10.48 -6.89
CA ALA A 18 1.22 9.53 -7.87
C ALA A 18 0.10 8.69 -8.50
N LEU A 19 -0.89 8.29 -7.71
CA LEU A 19 -2.05 7.52 -8.17
C LEU A 19 -3.12 8.37 -8.89
N GLU A 20 -3.17 9.68 -8.63
CA GLU A 20 -3.95 10.63 -9.43
C GLU A 20 -3.34 10.84 -10.82
N ILE A 21 -2.01 10.85 -10.91
CA ILE A 21 -1.27 10.99 -12.18
C ILE A 21 -1.30 9.67 -12.97
N ASP A 22 -1.02 8.55 -12.30
CA ASP A 22 -1.06 7.22 -12.89
C ASP A 22 -1.90 6.26 -12.03
N PRO A 23 -3.18 6.03 -12.38
CA PRO A 23 -4.05 5.12 -11.64
C PRO A 23 -3.72 3.64 -11.88
N ASN A 24 -2.76 3.32 -12.74
CA ASN A 24 -2.29 1.95 -12.98
C ASN A 24 -0.94 1.68 -12.31
N LEU A 25 -0.49 2.59 -11.44
CA LEU A 25 0.77 2.47 -10.72
C LEU A 25 0.73 1.38 -9.64
N ALA A 26 1.01 0.14 -10.04
CA ALA A 26 0.93 -1.02 -9.15
C ALA A 26 1.76 -0.86 -7.87
N TYR A 27 2.99 -0.35 -8.01
CA TYR A 27 3.86 -0.08 -6.86
C TYR A 27 3.31 1.03 -5.95
N GLY A 28 2.62 2.03 -6.50
CA GLY A 28 1.99 3.10 -5.74
C GLY A 28 0.95 2.55 -4.77
N TYR A 29 0.06 1.69 -5.27
CA TYR A 29 -0.90 0.98 -4.42
C TYR A 29 -0.20 0.09 -3.39
N ARG A 30 0.84 -0.66 -3.75
CA ARG A 30 1.57 -1.50 -2.79
C ARG A 30 2.21 -0.69 -1.65
N TYR A 31 2.85 0.44 -1.96
CA TYR A 31 3.45 1.30 -0.94
C TYR A 31 2.40 1.98 -0.07
N ARG A 32 1.25 2.35 -0.65
CA ARG A 32 0.13 2.92 0.09
C ARG A 32 -0.47 1.88 1.04
N ALA A 33 -0.63 0.64 0.57
CA ALA A 33 -1.05 -0.49 1.39
C ALA A 33 -0.13 -0.74 2.60
N LYS A 34 1.19 -0.76 2.39
CA LYS A 34 2.18 -0.91 3.48
C LYS A 34 2.09 0.23 4.50
N ASN A 35 1.77 1.43 4.03
CA ASN A 35 1.62 2.59 4.89
C ASN A 35 0.35 2.47 5.76
N TYR A 36 -0.76 2.04 5.17
CA TYR A 36 -2.00 1.75 5.89
C TYR A 36 -1.83 0.60 6.89
N ASP A 37 -1.13 -0.47 6.54
CA ASP A 37 -0.81 -1.59 7.44
C ASP A 37 -0.04 -1.12 8.68
N ARG A 38 0.98 -0.26 8.48
CA ARG A 38 1.74 0.36 9.59
C ARG A 38 0.90 1.29 10.46
N GLN A 39 -0.20 1.84 9.93
CA GLN A 39 -1.15 2.65 10.68
C GLN A 39 -2.26 1.81 11.33
N GLY A 40 -2.24 0.48 11.16
CA GLY A 40 -3.28 -0.44 11.65
C GLY A 40 -4.55 -0.43 10.81
N ASN A 41 -4.57 0.29 9.68
CA ASN A 41 -5.70 0.32 8.75
C ASN A 41 -5.60 -0.84 7.76
N MET A 42 -5.95 -2.04 8.25
CA MET A 42 -5.90 -3.26 7.45
C MET A 42 -6.92 -3.26 6.30
N THR A 43 -8.07 -2.59 6.46
CA THR A 43 -9.11 -2.54 5.42
C THR A 43 -8.61 -1.83 4.16
N ASP A 44 -8.05 -0.63 4.29
CA ASP A 44 -7.51 0.10 3.15
C ASP A 44 -6.21 -0.54 2.63
N ALA A 45 -5.39 -1.10 3.53
CA ALA A 45 -4.22 -1.87 3.13
C ALA A 45 -4.59 -3.05 2.22
N CYS A 46 -5.61 -3.82 2.59
CA CYS A 46 -6.09 -4.95 1.80
C CYS A 46 -6.56 -4.52 0.40
N LYS A 47 -7.35 -3.45 0.34
CA LYS A 47 -7.91 -2.93 -0.91
C LYS A 47 -6.82 -2.54 -1.89
N ASP A 48 -5.83 -1.78 -1.41
CA ASP A 48 -4.71 -1.35 -2.22
C ASP A 48 -3.78 -2.50 -2.59
N MET A 49 -3.53 -3.45 -1.69
CA MET A 49 -2.71 -4.62 -1.99
C MET A 49 -3.34 -5.49 -3.09
N LYS A 50 -4.67 -5.69 -3.05
CA LYS A 50 -5.43 -6.39 -4.11
C LYS A 50 -5.37 -5.65 -5.45
N LYS A 51 -5.47 -4.32 -5.42
CA LYS A 51 -5.35 -3.49 -6.62
C LYS A 51 -3.95 -3.59 -7.23
N ALA A 52 -2.90 -3.52 -6.41
CA ALA A 52 -1.51 -3.69 -6.83
C ALA A 52 -1.29 -5.07 -7.48
N SER A 53 -1.79 -6.14 -6.85
CA SER A 53 -1.73 -7.51 -7.39
C SER A 53 -2.46 -7.62 -8.74
N SER A 54 -3.65 -7.03 -8.86
CA SER A 54 -4.44 -7.02 -10.10
C SER A 54 -3.77 -6.23 -11.23
N LEU A 55 -2.89 -5.29 -10.91
CA LEU A 55 -2.08 -4.53 -11.86
C LEU A 55 -0.74 -5.21 -12.20
N GLY A 56 -0.49 -6.42 -11.66
CA GLY A 56 0.71 -7.21 -11.96
C GLY A 56 1.88 -7.04 -10.98
N ASP A 57 1.69 -6.39 -9.82
CA ASP A 57 2.73 -6.35 -8.79
C ASP A 57 2.85 -7.70 -8.08
N GLU A 58 3.84 -8.49 -8.47
CA GLU A 58 4.12 -9.82 -7.91
C GLU A 58 4.39 -9.78 -6.40
N VAL A 59 4.99 -8.68 -5.90
CA VAL A 59 5.27 -8.51 -4.48
C VAL A 59 3.96 -8.35 -3.70
N ALA A 60 2.98 -7.64 -4.25
CA ALA A 60 1.65 -7.52 -3.68
C ALA A 60 0.91 -8.87 -3.68
N THR A 61 0.95 -9.61 -4.79
CA THR A 61 0.40 -10.98 -4.88
C THR A 61 1.00 -11.88 -3.80
N ARG A 62 2.33 -11.93 -3.71
CA ARG A 62 3.03 -12.72 -2.70
C ARG A 62 2.72 -12.27 -1.27
N ASN A 63 2.56 -10.97 -1.02
CA ASN A 63 2.18 -10.47 0.30
C ASN A 63 0.78 -10.91 0.71
N LEU A 64 -0.17 -10.96 -0.23
CA LEU A 64 -1.52 -11.46 0.03
C LEU A 64 -1.51 -12.95 0.38
N GLU A 65 -0.64 -13.74 -0.27
CA GLU A 65 -0.48 -15.17 -0.01
C GLU A 65 0.25 -15.46 1.31
N MET A 66 1.34 -14.72 1.59
CA MET A 66 2.23 -14.96 2.73
C MET A 66 1.76 -14.28 4.02
N ASN A 67 1.02 -13.18 3.93
CA ASN A 67 0.51 -12.44 5.07
C ASN A 67 -1.00 -12.13 4.89
N PRO A 68 -1.87 -13.13 5.06
CA PRO A 68 -3.32 -12.93 4.98
C PRO A 68 -3.84 -11.99 6.07
N GLY A 69 -3.03 -11.66 7.10
CA GLY A 69 -3.39 -10.72 8.15
C GLY A 69 -3.76 -9.32 7.63
N VAL A 70 -3.17 -8.89 6.51
CA VAL A 70 -3.55 -7.62 5.85
C VAL A 70 -4.99 -7.63 5.33
N CYS A 71 -5.55 -8.80 5.01
CA CYS A 71 -6.87 -8.98 4.41
C CYS A 71 -7.80 -9.91 5.22
N LYS A 72 -7.56 -10.07 6.52
CA LYS A 72 -8.32 -10.95 7.40
C LYS A 72 -9.72 -10.40 7.73
#